data_AF-A0A6I2LWM6-F1
#
_entry.id   AF-A0A6I2LWM6-F1
#
_cell.length_a   1.000
_cell.length_b   1.000
_cell.length_c   1.000
_cell.angle_alpha   90.00
_cell.angle_beta   90.00
_cell.angle_gamma   90.00
#
_symmetry.space_group_name_H-M   'P 1'
#
loop_
_entity.id
_entity.type
_entity.pdbx_description
1 polymer ?
#
loop_
_entity_poly.entity_id
_entity_poly.type
_entity_poly.pdbx_seq_one_letter_code
_entity_poly.pdbx_strand_id
1 'polypeptide(L)'
;MSEATMKQHPDYISPEELEADIRHVIMATAGILGALYHFPKPMRDEFLGVDISEEDWLPGTYTDWPDDHLWQDMPIEQHPLTRVLRVARDYAFQEGEWPDEEGLKNIWDEIAPITDHLPRSDVNGLPTPARRSLGPLSPFPSDPPEMKREVGRLRRVIDMFEARWDLDQGNWLTIAQIAVLSGLGEETVRTTISKEGLRTAPRESGGRGRSDDGKAAEINGLSNAEARDFLSRRRGFIPSRSTGVEPPAAIAERILFEGSGPFPDRLKRLLAARGLTPAGLAETAGTPPDWTDSIVAGASTEPRIEDLVRLARALDCAPGRFAALAVEHLLT
;
A
#
# COMPACT_ATOMS: atom_id res chain seq x y z
N MET A 1 -2.52 17.55 0.84
CA MET A 1 -3.54 16.79 1.61
C MET A 1 -3.40 17.17 3.08
N SER A 2 -4.50 17.28 3.83
CA SER A 2 -4.41 17.60 5.27
C SER A 2 -4.04 16.36 6.07
N GLU A 3 -3.15 16.51 7.05
CA GLU A 3 -2.79 15.51 8.09
C GLU A 3 -4.03 14.83 8.72
N ALA A 4 -5.16 15.54 8.79
CA ALA A 4 -6.45 15.04 9.28
C ALA A 4 -7.07 13.90 8.45
N THR A 5 -6.75 13.76 7.16
CA THR A 5 -7.29 12.67 6.31
C THR A 5 -6.50 11.38 6.52
N MET A 6 -5.21 11.49 6.83
CA MET A 6 -4.31 10.34 7.01
C MET A 6 -4.57 9.66 8.35
N LYS A 7 -4.75 10.45 9.42
CA LYS A 7 -5.15 9.98 10.75
C LYS A 7 -6.56 9.36 10.80
N GLN A 8 -7.32 9.40 9.71
CA GLN A 8 -8.62 8.74 9.58
C GLN A 8 -8.53 7.32 8.98
N HIS A 9 -7.36 6.89 8.50
CA HIS A 9 -7.19 5.51 8.06
C HIS A 9 -7.37 4.57 9.26
N PRO A 10 -8.22 3.52 9.18
CA PRO A 10 -8.53 2.65 10.33
C PRO A 10 -7.30 1.93 10.90
N ASP A 11 -6.32 1.66 10.03
CA ASP A 11 -5.05 1.02 10.38
C ASP A 11 -3.88 1.99 10.59
N TYR A 12 -4.13 3.30 10.73
CA TYR A 12 -3.07 4.27 11.02
C TYR A 12 -2.35 3.93 12.32
N ILE A 13 -1.01 4.02 12.30
CA ILE A 13 -0.14 3.86 13.47
C ILE A 13 0.75 5.10 13.62
N SER A 14 0.81 5.67 14.82
CA SER A 14 1.70 6.81 15.10
C SER A 14 3.17 6.37 15.13
N PRO A 15 4.13 7.31 14.97
CA PRO A 15 5.55 6.98 15.16
C PRO A 15 5.83 6.35 16.52
N GLU A 16 5.22 6.86 17.58
CA GLU A 16 5.39 6.37 18.96
C GLU A 16 4.82 4.96 19.13
N GLU A 17 3.64 4.69 18.55
CA GLU A 17 3.03 3.35 18.55
C GLU A 17 3.88 2.35 17.76
N LEU A 18 4.45 2.76 16.62
CA LEU A 18 5.37 1.93 15.84
C LEU A 18 6.61 1.56 16.67
N GLU A 19 7.19 2.54 17.34
CA GLU A 19 8.38 2.33 18.16
C GLU A 19 8.12 1.42 19.37
N ALA A 20 6.93 1.50 19.98
CA ALA A 20 6.50 0.55 20.99
C ALA A 20 6.39 -0.88 20.41
N ASP A 21 5.79 -1.03 19.23
CA ASP A 21 5.67 -2.34 18.56
C ASP A 21 7.04 -2.92 18.15
N ILE A 22 7.99 -2.07 17.74
CA ILE A 22 9.38 -2.47 17.47
C ILE A 22 10.04 -3.03 18.73
N ARG A 23 9.93 -2.30 19.87
CA ARG A 23 10.45 -2.77 21.16
C ARG A 23 9.87 -4.13 21.53
N HIS A 24 8.55 -4.29 21.43
CA HIS A 24 7.89 -5.57 21.72
C HIS A 24 8.43 -6.72 20.88
N VAL A 25 8.64 -6.50 19.58
CA VAL A 25 9.14 -7.55 18.68
C VAL A 25 10.60 -7.89 18.95
N ILE A 26 11.45 -6.90 19.21
CA ILE A 26 12.85 -7.13 19.60
C ILE A 26 12.92 -7.93 20.90
N MET A 27 12.11 -7.56 21.90
CA MET A 27 12.02 -8.28 23.17
C MET A 27 11.49 -9.70 23.01
N ALA A 28 10.43 -9.89 22.23
CA ALA A 28 9.89 -11.23 21.96
C ALA A 28 10.95 -12.12 21.29
N THR A 29 11.70 -11.58 20.32
CA THR A 29 12.81 -12.30 19.70
C THR A 29 13.88 -12.67 20.73
N ALA A 30 14.34 -11.72 21.54
CA ALA A 30 15.35 -11.98 22.57
C ALA A 30 14.85 -13.01 23.61
N GLY A 31 13.60 -12.93 24.03
CA GLY A 31 12.98 -13.86 24.97
C GLY A 31 12.89 -15.28 24.42
N ILE A 32 12.51 -15.43 23.14
CA ILE A 32 12.52 -16.73 22.43
C ILE A 32 13.94 -17.29 22.35
N LEU A 33 14.92 -16.46 22.00
CA LEU A 33 16.32 -16.88 21.96
C LEU A 33 16.82 -17.30 23.35
N GLY A 34 16.45 -16.56 24.39
CA GLY A 34 16.77 -16.88 25.78
C GLY A 34 16.22 -18.23 26.22
N ALA A 35 14.93 -18.45 25.98
CA ALA A 35 14.23 -19.64 26.41
C ALA A 35 14.62 -20.90 25.63
N LEU A 36 14.86 -20.79 24.31
CA LEU A 36 15.13 -21.94 23.46
C LEU A 36 16.62 -22.25 23.27
N TYR A 37 17.49 -21.24 23.34
CA TYR A 37 18.89 -21.35 22.94
C TYR A 37 19.88 -20.87 24.01
N HIS A 38 19.43 -20.56 25.23
CA HIS A 38 20.27 -20.05 26.32
C HIS A 38 21.08 -18.82 25.91
N PHE A 39 20.38 -17.76 25.49
CA PHE A 39 20.96 -16.50 25.01
C PHE A 39 21.92 -15.89 26.06
N PRO A 40 23.26 -15.92 25.86
CA PRO A 40 24.20 -15.50 26.89
C PRO A 40 24.09 -14.01 27.19
N LYS A 41 24.18 -13.62 28.47
CA LYS A 41 24.08 -12.23 28.92
C LYS A 41 24.86 -11.21 28.06
N PRO A 42 26.17 -11.40 27.76
CA PRO A 42 26.90 -10.42 26.93
C PRO A 42 26.30 -10.21 25.54
N MET A 43 25.81 -11.27 24.90
CA MET A 43 25.19 -11.19 23.57
C MET A 43 23.78 -10.62 23.63
N ARG A 44 23.03 -10.96 24.69
CA ARG A 44 21.70 -10.42 24.95
C ARG A 44 21.76 -8.91 25.17
N ASP A 45 22.65 -8.46 26.04
CA ASP A 45 22.79 -7.04 26.37
C ASP A 45 23.30 -6.24 25.16
N GLU A 46 24.20 -6.81 24.36
CA GLU A 46 24.61 -6.23 23.08
C GLU A 46 23.43 -6.15 22.08
N PHE A 47 22.62 -7.21 21.99
CA PHE A 47 21.44 -7.25 21.11
C PHE A 47 20.36 -6.25 21.52
N LEU A 48 20.10 -6.11 22.82
CA LEU A 48 19.08 -5.21 23.37
C LEU A 48 19.58 -3.77 23.58
N GLY A 49 20.90 -3.57 23.65
CA GLY A 49 21.52 -2.28 23.95
C GLY A 49 21.33 -1.82 25.40
N VAL A 50 20.94 -2.72 26.31
CA VAL A 50 20.71 -2.46 27.74
C VAL A 50 21.32 -3.57 28.60
N ASP A 51 21.88 -3.22 29.76
CA ASP A 51 22.39 -4.18 30.74
C ASP A 51 21.24 -4.66 31.64
N ILE A 52 20.83 -5.91 31.45
CA ILE A 52 19.77 -6.53 32.25
C ILE A 52 20.43 -7.45 33.30
N SER A 53 20.02 -7.38 34.56
CA SER A 53 20.52 -8.33 35.56
C SER A 53 20.05 -9.75 35.25
N GLU A 54 20.75 -10.78 35.73
CA GLU A 54 20.28 -12.17 35.57
C GLU A 54 19.01 -12.44 36.40
N GLU A 55 18.79 -11.65 37.46
CA GLU A 55 17.59 -11.76 38.32
C GLU A 55 16.35 -11.17 37.61
N ASP A 56 16.54 -10.11 36.82
CA ASP A 56 15.48 -9.45 36.05
C ASP A 56 15.20 -10.12 34.70
N TRP A 57 16.11 -10.98 34.22
CA TRP A 57 15.96 -11.68 32.95
C TRP A 57 15.01 -12.87 33.08
N LEU A 58 13.78 -12.70 32.60
CA LEU A 58 12.77 -13.77 32.54
C LEU A 58 12.62 -14.26 31.09
N PRO A 59 13.39 -15.27 30.65
CA PRO A 59 13.28 -15.78 29.29
C PRO A 59 11.90 -16.38 29.06
N GLY A 60 11.18 -15.84 28.08
CA GLY A 60 9.95 -16.43 27.56
C GLY A 60 8.66 -15.65 27.79
N THR A 61 8.68 -14.62 28.63
CA THR A 61 7.58 -13.65 28.73
C THR A 61 8.06 -12.32 28.17
N TYR A 62 7.25 -11.63 27.36
CA TYR A 62 7.51 -10.23 26.95
C TYR A 62 6.47 -9.26 27.50
N THR A 63 5.36 -9.77 28.07
CA THR A 63 4.27 -8.97 28.64
C THR A 63 4.34 -8.81 30.16
N ASP A 64 5.13 -9.64 30.84
CA ASP A 64 5.10 -9.76 32.31
C ASP A 64 6.44 -9.31 32.94
N TRP A 65 7.09 -8.31 32.35
CA TRP A 65 8.36 -7.81 32.85
C TRP A 65 8.18 -7.03 34.15
N PRO A 66 9.02 -7.26 35.18
CA PRO A 66 8.81 -6.70 36.52
C PRO A 66 8.88 -5.17 36.60
N ASP A 67 9.53 -4.50 35.64
CA ASP A 67 9.65 -3.04 35.56
C ASP A 67 9.40 -2.54 34.13
N ASP A 68 8.26 -1.87 33.93
CA ASP A 68 7.86 -1.28 32.65
C ASP A 68 8.86 -0.23 32.11
N HIS A 69 9.76 0.25 32.97
CA HIS A 69 10.72 1.31 32.66
C HIS A 69 11.89 0.81 31.81
N LEU A 70 12.37 -0.42 32.06
CA LEU A 70 13.58 -0.94 31.41
C LEU A 70 13.41 -1.13 29.90
N TRP A 71 12.22 -1.53 29.46
CA TRP A 71 11.96 -1.72 28.03
C TRP A 71 11.62 -0.41 27.32
N GLN A 72 10.99 0.56 28.00
CA GLN A 72 10.69 1.88 27.44
C GLN A 72 11.97 2.64 27.07
N ASP A 73 13.02 2.49 27.87
CA ASP A 73 14.31 3.16 27.69
C ASP A 73 15.26 2.44 26.71
N MET A 74 14.84 1.31 26.13
CA MET A 74 15.66 0.57 25.17
C MET A 74 16.00 1.42 23.93
N PRO A 75 17.28 1.56 23.57
CA PRO A 75 17.73 2.40 22.45
C PRO A 75 17.50 1.70 21.10
N ILE A 76 16.23 1.62 20.68
CA ILE A 76 15.85 0.92 19.45
C ILE A 76 16.42 1.57 18.19
N GLU A 77 16.86 2.83 18.22
CA GLU A 77 17.40 3.56 17.07
C GLU A 77 18.61 2.86 16.45
N GLN A 78 19.36 2.10 17.26
CA GLN A 78 20.54 1.36 16.83
C GLN A 78 20.17 0.00 16.21
N HIS A 79 18.95 -0.48 16.43
CA HIS A 79 18.51 -1.77 15.94
C HIS A 79 18.17 -1.68 14.43
N PRO A 80 18.70 -2.57 13.57
CA PRO A 80 18.48 -2.49 12.11
C PRO A 80 17.00 -2.47 11.69
N LEU A 81 16.14 -3.19 12.42
CA LEU A 81 14.69 -3.20 12.18
C LEU A 81 14.07 -1.81 12.26
N THR A 82 14.56 -0.94 13.12
CA THR A 82 13.94 0.36 13.39
C THR A 82 14.00 1.26 12.17
N ARG A 83 15.15 1.32 11.49
CA ARG A 83 15.30 2.07 10.24
C ARG A 83 14.33 1.57 9.18
N VAL A 84 14.29 0.25 8.98
CA VAL A 84 13.46 -0.39 7.96
C VAL A 84 11.98 -0.12 8.20
N LEU A 85 11.53 -0.32 9.44
CA LEU A 85 10.12 -0.18 9.80
C LEU A 85 9.65 1.28 9.85
N ARG A 86 10.52 2.22 10.23
CA ARG A 86 10.22 3.66 10.12
C ARG A 86 10.02 4.07 8.66
N VAL A 87 10.93 3.70 7.76
CA VAL A 87 10.78 3.99 6.33
C VAL A 87 9.55 3.28 5.75
N ALA A 88 9.30 2.03 6.14
CA ALA A 88 8.13 1.28 5.70
C ALA A 88 6.82 1.99 6.09
N ARG A 89 6.73 2.44 7.35
CA ARG A 89 5.59 3.21 7.88
C ARG A 89 5.39 4.51 7.13
N ASP A 90 6.45 5.31 7.03
CA ASP A 90 6.43 6.61 6.37
C ASP A 90 6.01 6.48 4.91
N TYR A 91 6.52 5.48 4.19
CA TYR A 91 6.05 5.19 2.84
C TYR A 91 4.62 4.65 2.81
N ALA A 92 4.24 3.71 3.68
CA ALA A 92 2.89 3.12 3.71
C ALA A 92 1.79 4.19 3.90
N PHE A 93 2.00 5.10 4.84
CA PHE A 93 1.07 6.19 5.14
C PHE A 93 1.36 7.47 4.36
N GLN A 94 2.42 7.51 3.55
CA GLN A 94 2.79 8.70 2.78
C GLN A 94 3.05 9.90 3.70
N GLU A 95 3.90 9.67 4.71
CA GLU A 95 4.27 10.56 5.82
C GLU A 95 5.81 10.67 5.96
N GLY A 96 6.33 11.75 6.55
CA GLY A 96 7.79 11.89 6.72
C GLY A 96 8.59 12.05 5.41
N GLU A 97 9.88 11.74 5.51
CA GLU A 97 10.84 11.66 4.40
C GLU A 97 11.24 10.19 4.22
N TRP A 98 11.19 9.72 2.99
CA TRP A 98 11.63 8.37 2.62
C TRP A 98 12.58 8.47 1.42
N PRO A 99 13.44 7.46 1.21
CA PRO A 99 14.42 7.52 0.13
C PRO A 99 13.78 7.50 -1.26
N ASP A 100 14.60 7.70 -2.27
CA ASP A 100 14.20 7.52 -3.67
C ASP A 100 13.81 6.06 -3.98
N GLU A 101 13.45 5.80 -5.24
CA GLU A 101 13.02 4.47 -5.68
C GLU A 101 14.07 3.38 -5.42
N GLU A 102 15.35 3.66 -5.62
CA GLU A 102 16.43 2.71 -5.36
C GLU A 102 16.54 2.40 -3.86
N GLY A 103 16.47 3.42 -3.01
CA GLY A 103 16.47 3.20 -1.56
C GLY A 103 15.21 2.48 -1.06
N LEU A 104 14.04 2.77 -1.61
CA LEU A 104 12.80 2.04 -1.29
C LEU A 104 12.88 0.57 -1.74
N LYS A 105 13.49 0.29 -2.89
CA LYS A 105 13.75 -1.07 -3.33
C LYS A 105 14.65 -1.81 -2.33
N ASN A 106 15.69 -1.16 -1.80
CA ASN A 106 16.54 -1.77 -0.77
C ASN A 106 15.74 -2.08 0.50
N ILE A 107 14.86 -1.18 0.93
CA ILE A 107 13.93 -1.42 2.05
C ILE A 107 13.00 -2.60 1.75
N TRP A 108 12.47 -2.70 0.53
CA TRP A 108 11.62 -3.82 0.11
C TRP A 108 12.36 -5.16 0.14
N ASP A 109 13.61 -5.19 -0.33
CA ASP A 109 14.47 -6.38 -0.28
C ASP A 109 14.80 -6.80 1.18
N GLU A 110 14.92 -5.83 2.10
CA GLU A 110 15.13 -6.06 3.54
C GLU A 110 13.85 -6.50 4.29
N ILE A 111 12.67 -6.07 3.85
CA ILE A 111 11.40 -6.40 4.49
C ILE A 111 11.02 -7.87 4.31
N ALA A 112 11.24 -8.44 3.13
CA ALA A 112 10.88 -9.84 2.86
C ALA A 112 11.40 -10.85 3.92
N PRO A 113 12.70 -10.86 4.31
CA PRO A 113 13.16 -11.74 5.38
C PRO A 113 12.59 -11.37 6.76
N ILE A 114 12.34 -10.09 7.04
CA ILE A 114 11.70 -9.66 8.30
C ILE A 114 10.30 -10.28 8.40
N THR A 115 9.50 -10.12 7.36
CA THR A 115 8.14 -10.65 7.22
C THR A 115 8.03 -12.15 7.51
N ASP A 116 9.04 -12.93 7.11
CA ASP A 116 9.08 -14.39 7.27
C ASP A 116 9.67 -14.84 8.62
N HIS A 117 10.49 -14.00 9.26
CA HIS A 117 11.27 -14.39 10.45
C HIS A 117 10.86 -13.69 11.74
N LEU A 118 10.01 -12.66 11.69
CA LEU A 118 9.49 -12.06 12.91
C LEU A 118 8.66 -13.10 13.70
N PRO A 119 8.90 -13.21 15.02
CA PRO A 119 8.18 -14.18 15.84
C PRO A 119 6.69 -13.85 15.82
N ARG A 120 5.85 -14.80 15.40
CA ARG A 120 4.38 -14.63 15.37
C ARG A 120 3.74 -14.80 16.75
N SER A 121 4.43 -15.49 17.64
CA SER A 121 4.09 -15.68 19.04
C SER A 121 5.37 -15.77 19.87
N ASP A 122 5.27 -15.50 21.17
CA ASP A 122 6.33 -15.84 22.12
C ASP A 122 6.37 -17.35 22.42
N VAL A 123 7.22 -17.74 23.36
CA VAL A 123 7.36 -19.15 23.78
C VAL A 123 6.17 -19.68 24.57
N ASN A 124 5.32 -18.79 25.11
CA ASN A 124 4.08 -19.15 25.78
C ASN A 124 2.88 -19.20 24.82
N GLY A 125 3.09 -18.88 23.54
CA GLY A 125 2.05 -18.85 22.51
C GLY A 125 1.25 -17.54 22.48
N LEU A 126 1.67 -16.50 23.21
CA LEU A 126 1.05 -15.17 23.17
C LEU A 126 1.40 -14.48 21.85
N PRO A 127 0.43 -13.85 21.17
CA PRO A 127 0.64 -13.27 19.84
C PRO A 127 1.44 -11.96 19.88
N THR A 128 2.43 -11.82 19.00
CA THR A 128 3.22 -10.59 18.89
C THR A 128 2.56 -9.56 17.94
N PRO A 129 3.02 -8.29 17.94
CA PRO A 129 2.62 -7.29 16.94
C PRO A 129 2.97 -7.66 15.49
N ALA A 130 3.86 -8.63 15.27
CA ALA A 130 4.25 -9.13 13.94
C ALA A 130 3.31 -10.21 13.39
N ARG A 131 2.39 -10.73 14.21
CA ARG A 131 1.42 -11.74 13.77
C ARG A 131 0.47 -11.16 12.74
N ARG A 132 0.27 -11.87 11.62
CA ARG A 132 -0.74 -11.49 10.62
C ARG A 132 -2.15 -11.57 11.22
N SER A 133 -2.79 -10.41 11.37
CA SER A 133 -4.20 -10.34 11.74
C SER A 133 -5.05 -10.54 10.48
N LEU A 134 -5.71 -11.70 10.36
CA LEU A 134 -6.63 -12.00 9.23
C LEU A 134 -8.00 -11.31 9.38
N GLY A 135 -8.09 -10.22 10.15
CA GLY A 135 -9.33 -9.50 10.40
C GLY A 135 -9.15 -8.36 11.41
N PRO A 136 -10.23 -7.60 11.70
CA PRO A 136 -10.17 -6.44 12.60
C PRO A 136 -10.00 -6.77 14.09
N LEU A 137 -9.91 -8.05 14.48
CA LEU A 137 -9.83 -8.47 15.89
C LEU A 137 -8.98 -9.74 16.04
N SER A 138 -8.23 -9.82 17.14
CA SER A 138 -7.52 -11.03 17.59
C SER A 138 -8.40 -12.29 17.45
N PRO A 139 -7.84 -13.45 17.08
CA PRO A 139 -8.58 -14.72 17.00
C PRO A 139 -9.08 -15.24 18.35
N PHE A 140 -8.71 -14.61 19.47
CA PHE A 140 -9.16 -14.99 20.81
C PHE A 140 -10.25 -14.02 21.31
N PRO A 141 -11.51 -14.48 21.46
CA PRO A 141 -12.61 -13.65 21.96
C PRO A 141 -12.37 -13.08 23.35
N SER A 142 -11.58 -13.78 24.15
CA SER A 142 -11.20 -13.47 25.54
C SER A 142 -10.16 -12.37 25.68
N ASP A 143 -9.49 -11.96 24.60
CA ASP A 143 -8.42 -10.97 24.72
C ASP A 143 -8.98 -9.61 25.16
N PRO A 144 -8.28 -8.91 26.07
CA PRO A 144 -8.60 -7.54 26.41
C PRO A 144 -8.69 -6.66 25.14
N PRO A 145 -9.58 -5.65 25.10
CA PRO A 145 -9.72 -4.74 23.96
C PRO A 145 -8.40 -4.05 23.53
N GLU A 146 -7.49 -3.84 24.47
CA GLU A 146 -6.16 -3.26 24.27
C GLU A 146 -5.27 -4.24 23.48
N MET A 147 -5.17 -5.49 23.95
CA MET A 147 -4.45 -6.58 23.26
C MET A 147 -5.01 -6.86 21.84
N LYS A 148 -6.32 -6.69 21.63
CA LYS A 148 -6.97 -6.79 20.31
C LYS A 148 -6.54 -5.71 19.31
N ARG A 149 -6.11 -4.53 19.79
CA ARG A 149 -5.64 -3.43 18.94
C ARG A 149 -4.15 -3.55 18.59
N GLU A 150 -3.37 -4.21 19.44
CA GLU A 150 -1.91 -4.29 19.34
C GLU A 150 -1.43 -5.42 18.41
N VAL A 151 -2.18 -6.52 18.34
CA VAL A 151 -1.82 -7.66 17.49
C VAL A 151 -1.88 -7.29 16.01
N GLY A 152 -0.75 -7.48 15.34
CA GLY A 152 -0.63 -7.33 13.89
C GLY A 152 -0.52 -5.90 13.37
N ARG A 153 -0.39 -4.88 14.22
CA ARG A 153 -0.17 -3.49 13.77
C ARG A 153 1.10 -3.35 12.94
N LEU A 154 2.22 -3.86 13.46
CA LEU A 154 3.47 -3.86 12.71
C LEU A 154 3.35 -4.63 11.40
N ARG A 155 2.64 -5.77 11.43
CA ARG A 155 2.39 -6.54 10.21
C ARG A 155 1.54 -5.77 9.19
N ARG A 156 0.55 -4.99 9.64
CA ARG A 156 -0.25 -4.12 8.76
C ARG A 156 0.60 -3.04 8.11
N VAL A 157 1.56 -2.46 8.82
CA VAL A 157 2.53 -1.50 8.24
C VAL A 157 3.29 -2.15 7.09
N ILE A 158 3.83 -3.35 7.32
CA ILE A 158 4.58 -4.11 6.32
C ILE A 158 3.68 -4.46 5.12
N ASP A 159 2.49 -5.02 5.38
CA ASP A 159 1.55 -5.40 4.31
C ASP A 159 1.11 -4.16 3.49
N MET A 160 0.96 -2.99 4.14
CA MET A 160 0.60 -1.74 3.48
C MET A 160 1.76 -1.15 2.67
N PHE A 161 2.99 -1.24 3.19
CA PHE A 161 4.20 -0.90 2.47
C PHE A 161 4.32 -1.74 1.19
N GLU A 162 4.21 -3.07 1.30
CA GLU A 162 4.31 -3.99 0.16
C GLU A 162 3.19 -3.74 -0.86
N ALA A 163 1.95 -3.60 -0.39
CA ALA A 163 0.80 -3.29 -1.25
C ALA A 163 0.99 -1.98 -2.01
N ARG A 164 1.53 -0.96 -1.34
CA ARG A 164 1.77 0.36 -1.94
C ARG A 164 2.94 0.33 -2.92
N TRP A 165 4.02 -0.36 -2.57
CA TRP A 165 5.14 -0.57 -3.47
C TRP A 165 4.65 -1.22 -4.78
N ASP A 166 3.85 -2.28 -4.68
CA ASP A 166 3.25 -2.91 -5.87
C ASP A 166 2.33 -1.96 -6.65
N LEU A 167 1.54 -1.13 -5.95
CA LEU A 167 0.71 -0.11 -6.59
C LEU A 167 1.53 0.91 -7.37
N ASP A 168 2.61 1.42 -6.77
CA ASP A 168 3.44 2.45 -7.38
C ASP A 168 4.28 1.89 -8.53
N GLN A 169 4.76 0.65 -8.43
CA GLN A 169 5.51 -0.06 -9.45
C GLN A 169 4.67 -0.56 -10.65
N GLY A 170 3.37 -0.26 -10.69
CA GLY A 170 2.51 -0.71 -11.79
C GLY A 170 2.14 -2.19 -11.74
N ASN A 171 2.37 -2.87 -10.61
CA ASN A 171 2.06 -4.28 -10.45
C ASN A 171 0.55 -4.50 -10.26
N TRP A 172 0.14 -5.75 -10.48
CA TRP A 172 -1.19 -6.23 -10.13
C TRP A 172 -1.34 -6.31 -8.61
N LEU A 173 -2.51 -5.91 -8.10
CA LEU A 173 -2.80 -5.98 -6.68
C LEU A 173 -3.74 -7.13 -6.35
N THR A 174 -3.39 -7.87 -5.31
CA THR A 174 -4.25 -8.90 -4.73
C THR A 174 -5.44 -8.28 -3.97
N ILE A 175 -6.51 -9.06 -3.75
CA ILE A 175 -7.61 -8.63 -2.85
C ILE A 175 -7.11 -8.22 -1.47
N ALA A 176 -6.12 -8.93 -0.91
CA ALA A 176 -5.56 -8.62 0.40
C ALA A 176 -4.82 -7.26 0.40
N GLN A 177 -4.05 -6.97 -0.64
CA GLN A 177 -3.38 -5.68 -0.81
C GLN A 177 -4.38 -4.54 -1.00
N ILE A 178 -5.44 -4.75 -1.79
CA ILE A 178 -6.53 -3.77 -1.97
C ILE A 178 -7.25 -3.53 -0.64
N ALA A 179 -7.50 -4.58 0.15
CA ALA A 179 -8.12 -4.51 1.47
C ALA A 179 -7.30 -3.62 2.41
N VAL A 180 -6.01 -3.89 2.52
CA VAL A 180 -5.10 -3.09 3.36
C VAL A 180 -5.03 -1.64 2.89
N LEU A 181 -4.87 -1.37 1.59
CA LEU A 181 -4.79 0.01 1.08
C LEU A 181 -6.10 0.81 1.17
N SER A 182 -7.24 0.13 1.18
CA SER A 182 -8.55 0.78 1.28
C SER A 182 -9.07 0.91 2.71
N GLY A 183 -8.43 0.24 3.68
CA GLY A 183 -8.93 0.09 5.04
C GLY A 183 -10.23 -0.71 5.12
N LEU A 184 -10.50 -1.59 4.14
CA LEU A 184 -11.68 -2.44 4.08
C LEU A 184 -11.30 -3.90 4.37
N GLY A 185 -12.25 -4.70 4.86
CA GLY A 185 -12.06 -6.15 4.96
C GLY A 185 -12.06 -6.83 3.59
N GLU A 186 -11.31 -7.92 3.41
CA GLU A 186 -11.20 -8.64 2.13
C GLU A 186 -12.57 -9.04 1.54
N GLU A 187 -13.51 -9.51 2.37
CA GLU A 187 -14.85 -9.89 1.93
C GLU A 187 -15.63 -8.69 1.37
N THR A 188 -15.48 -7.52 2.01
CA THR A 188 -16.09 -6.27 1.56
C THR A 188 -15.48 -5.83 0.23
N VAL A 189 -14.16 -5.98 0.08
CA VAL A 189 -13.47 -5.70 -1.20
C VAL A 189 -13.98 -6.60 -2.30
N ARG A 190 -14.03 -7.93 -2.10
CA ARG A 190 -14.56 -8.89 -3.10
C ARG A 190 -15.97 -8.54 -3.52
N THR A 191 -16.84 -8.26 -2.55
CA THR A 191 -18.24 -7.90 -2.81
C THR A 191 -18.34 -6.59 -3.60
N THR A 192 -17.54 -5.59 -3.25
CA THR A 192 -17.57 -4.28 -3.92
C THR A 192 -17.01 -4.36 -5.35
N ILE A 193 -15.90 -5.08 -5.55
CA ILE A 193 -15.32 -5.34 -6.88
C ILE A 193 -16.34 -6.04 -7.77
N SER A 194 -17.01 -7.07 -7.26
CA SER A 194 -18.05 -7.79 -8.01
C SER A 194 -19.24 -6.88 -8.36
N LYS A 195 -19.69 -6.03 -7.43
CA LYS A 195 -20.78 -5.06 -7.68
C LYS A 195 -20.42 -3.99 -8.71
N GLU A 196 -19.15 -3.61 -8.79
CA GLU A 196 -18.65 -2.65 -9.77
C GLU A 196 -18.32 -3.29 -11.13
N GLY A 197 -18.50 -4.60 -11.27
CA GLY A 197 -18.25 -5.31 -12.53
C GLY A 197 -16.78 -5.40 -12.92
N LEU A 198 -15.86 -5.14 -11.98
CA LEU A 198 -14.43 -5.24 -12.20
C LEU A 198 -14.03 -6.72 -12.29
N ARG A 199 -13.24 -7.07 -13.31
CA ARG A 199 -12.86 -8.47 -13.55
C ARG A 199 -11.61 -8.80 -12.77
N THR A 200 -11.74 -9.68 -11.78
CA THR A 200 -10.55 -10.30 -11.19
C THR A 200 -10.00 -11.33 -12.16
N ALA A 201 -8.76 -11.17 -12.60
CA ALA A 201 -8.08 -12.19 -13.39
C ALA A 201 -7.07 -12.95 -12.52
N PRO A 202 -6.91 -14.27 -12.74
CA PRO A 202 -5.84 -15.02 -12.12
C PRO A 202 -4.50 -14.50 -12.67
N ARG A 203 -3.60 -14.11 -11.76
CA ARG A 203 -2.23 -13.73 -12.13
C ARG A 203 -1.52 -14.94 -12.75
N GLU A 204 -1.06 -14.82 -14.00
CA GLU A 204 -0.02 -15.73 -14.51
C GLU A 204 1.21 -15.54 -13.62
N SER A 205 1.62 -16.61 -12.93
CA SER A 205 2.61 -16.59 -11.86
C SER A 205 4.01 -16.23 -12.37
N GLY A 206 4.26 -14.93 -12.58
CA GLY A 206 5.57 -14.37 -12.91
C GLY A 206 6.25 -13.60 -11.76
N GLY A 207 5.53 -13.36 -10.65
CA GLY A 207 6.09 -12.70 -9.47
C GLY A 207 5.73 -13.45 -8.20
N ARG A 208 6.68 -13.45 -7.25
CA ARG A 208 6.69 -14.24 -6.01
C ARG A 208 5.53 -13.87 -5.06
N GLY A 209 4.30 -14.24 -5.40
CA GLY A 209 3.21 -14.38 -4.44
C GLY A 209 3.35 -15.74 -3.78
N ARG A 210 4.05 -15.82 -2.65
CA ARG A 210 4.24 -17.08 -1.91
C ARG A 210 2.97 -17.35 -1.09
N SER A 211 2.20 -18.35 -1.53
CA SER A 211 1.20 -19.00 -0.69
C SER A 211 1.94 -19.87 0.32
N ASP A 212 1.59 -19.78 1.61
CA ASP A 212 2.10 -20.65 2.69
C ASP A 212 1.80 -22.16 2.42
N ASP A 213 0.92 -22.47 1.46
CA ASP A 213 0.43 -23.83 1.19
C ASP A 213 0.92 -24.47 -0.12
N GLY A 214 1.94 -23.92 -0.79
CA GLY A 214 2.60 -24.57 -1.94
C GLY A 214 1.74 -24.82 -3.20
N LYS A 215 0.47 -24.43 -3.20
CA LYS A 215 -0.33 -24.28 -4.41
C LYS A 215 -0.02 -22.91 -5.01
N ALA A 216 0.26 -22.87 -6.31
CA ALA A 216 0.20 -21.63 -7.09
C ALA A 216 -1.20 -21.05 -6.89
N ALA A 217 -1.33 -20.12 -5.95
CA ALA A 217 -2.59 -19.44 -5.72
C ALA A 217 -2.86 -18.66 -7.01
N GLU A 218 -3.93 -19.00 -7.72
CA GLU A 218 -4.53 -18.05 -8.64
C GLU A 218 -4.81 -16.79 -7.83
N ILE A 219 -3.93 -15.81 -7.98
CA ILE A 219 -4.03 -14.57 -7.22
C ILE A 219 -5.15 -13.78 -7.88
N ASN A 220 -6.37 -13.96 -7.39
CA ASN A 220 -7.49 -13.11 -7.74
C ASN A 220 -7.13 -11.69 -7.32
N GLY A 221 -7.05 -10.79 -8.30
CA GLY A 221 -6.61 -9.42 -8.10
C GLY A 221 -7.10 -8.50 -9.19
N LEU A 222 -6.80 -7.21 -9.06
CA LEU A 222 -7.07 -6.21 -10.08
C LEU A 222 -5.77 -5.83 -10.80
N SER A 223 -5.89 -5.45 -12.06
CA SER A 223 -4.81 -4.76 -12.76
C SER A 223 -4.47 -3.46 -12.02
N ASN A 224 -3.27 -2.93 -12.21
CA ASN A 224 -2.83 -1.72 -11.52
C ASN A 224 -3.79 -0.54 -11.72
N ALA A 225 -4.25 -0.33 -12.96
CA ALA A 225 -5.14 0.77 -13.30
C ALA A 225 -6.53 0.61 -12.69
N GLU A 226 -7.11 -0.60 -12.72
CA GLU A 226 -8.37 -0.90 -12.04
C GLU A 226 -8.25 -0.74 -10.52
N ALA A 227 -7.12 -1.17 -9.94
CA ALA A 227 -6.85 -1.01 -8.51
C ALA A 227 -6.76 0.47 -8.13
N ARG A 228 -6.01 1.30 -8.87
CA ARG A 228 -5.90 2.74 -8.63
C ARG A 228 -7.25 3.43 -8.76
N ASP A 229 -8.02 3.11 -9.79
CA ASP A 229 -9.36 3.68 -9.99
C ASP A 229 -10.32 3.28 -8.86
N PHE A 230 -10.34 2.01 -8.48
CA PHE A 230 -11.12 1.51 -7.35
C PHE A 230 -10.73 2.20 -6.03
N LEU A 231 -9.43 2.27 -5.73
CA LEU A 231 -8.89 2.82 -4.49
C LEU A 231 -9.14 4.34 -4.40
N SER A 232 -8.97 5.09 -5.49
CA SER A 232 -9.19 6.54 -5.53
C SER A 232 -10.62 6.96 -5.13
N ARG A 233 -11.59 6.06 -5.25
CA ARG A 233 -12.99 6.26 -4.88
C ARG A 233 -13.29 5.93 -3.41
N ARG A 234 -12.30 5.49 -2.62
CA ARG A 234 -12.46 5.10 -1.21
C ARG A 234 -11.95 6.16 -0.26
N ARG A 235 -12.75 6.44 0.77
CA ARG A 235 -12.41 7.41 1.82
C ARG A 235 -11.16 7.03 2.62
N GLY A 236 -10.89 5.73 2.77
CA GLY A 236 -9.73 5.23 3.50
C GLY A 236 -8.44 5.23 2.68
N PHE A 237 -8.50 5.33 1.34
CA PHE A 237 -7.29 5.26 0.54
C PHE A 237 -6.45 6.52 0.69
N ILE A 238 -5.17 6.35 1.01
CA ILE A 238 -4.18 7.42 1.01
C ILE A 238 -3.55 7.48 -0.39
N PRO A 239 -3.73 8.53 -1.18
CA PRO A 239 -3.06 8.67 -2.47
C PRO A 239 -1.53 8.73 -2.29
N SER A 240 -0.78 8.09 -3.19
CA SER A 240 0.67 8.21 -3.20
C SER A 240 1.07 9.69 -3.40
N ARG A 241 2.02 10.18 -2.61
CA ARG A 241 2.68 11.45 -2.88
C ARG A 241 3.38 11.28 -4.22
N SER A 242 3.16 12.24 -5.10
CA SER A 242 3.95 12.40 -6.30
C SER A 242 5.41 12.63 -5.86
N THR A 243 6.23 11.58 -5.83
CA THR A 243 7.67 11.68 -5.56
C THR A 243 8.40 12.48 -6.65
N GLY A 244 7.75 12.65 -7.79
CA GLY A 244 7.97 13.71 -8.77
C GLY A 244 6.64 14.00 -9.47
N VAL A 245 6.49 15.15 -10.11
CA VAL A 245 5.35 15.42 -11.01
C VAL A 245 5.28 14.27 -12.01
N GLU A 246 4.30 13.37 -11.85
CA GLU A 246 4.09 12.26 -12.79
C GLU A 246 4.04 12.89 -14.19
N PRO A 247 4.96 12.49 -15.10
CA PRO A 247 5.11 13.20 -16.36
C PRO A 247 3.77 13.21 -17.08
N PRO A 248 3.44 14.30 -17.79
CA PRO A 248 2.11 14.45 -18.35
C PRO A 248 1.64 13.24 -19.20
N ALA A 249 2.55 12.60 -19.93
CA ALA A 249 2.28 11.36 -20.64
C ALA A 249 1.86 10.17 -19.77
N ALA A 250 2.45 9.96 -18.59
CA ALA A 250 2.16 8.80 -17.73
C ALA A 250 0.74 8.87 -17.12
N ILE A 251 0.29 10.06 -16.71
CA ILE A 251 -1.11 10.26 -16.25
C ILE A 251 -2.10 9.97 -17.39
N ALA A 252 -1.79 10.44 -18.61
CA ALA A 252 -2.64 10.20 -19.77
C ALA A 252 -2.72 8.71 -20.12
N GLU A 253 -1.58 8.02 -20.04
CA GLU A 253 -1.48 6.58 -20.29
C GLU A 253 -2.39 5.79 -19.35
N ARG A 254 -2.23 6.04 -18.04
CA ARG A 254 -3.00 5.41 -16.97
C ARG A 254 -4.50 5.65 -17.08
N ILE A 255 -4.92 6.90 -17.34
CA ILE A 255 -6.35 7.25 -17.33
C ILE A 255 -7.05 6.81 -18.63
N LEU A 256 -6.44 7.05 -19.79
CA LEU A 256 -7.11 6.82 -21.08
C LEU A 256 -6.98 5.38 -21.57
N PHE A 257 -5.82 4.75 -21.43
CA PHE A 257 -5.57 3.46 -22.07
C PHE A 257 -5.68 2.29 -21.10
N GLU A 258 -5.31 2.49 -19.83
CA GLU A 258 -5.41 1.45 -18.81
C GLU A 258 -6.69 1.57 -17.97
N GLY A 259 -7.32 2.75 -17.96
CA GLY A 259 -8.54 3.00 -17.24
C GLY A 259 -9.74 2.21 -17.80
N SER A 260 -10.61 1.76 -16.90
CA SER A 260 -11.89 1.13 -17.25
C SER A 260 -12.98 2.18 -17.50
N GLY A 261 -14.01 1.78 -18.26
CA GLY A 261 -15.20 2.59 -18.55
C GLY A 261 -15.21 3.28 -19.92
N PRO A 262 -16.30 4.02 -20.24
CA PRO A 262 -16.46 4.70 -21.53
C PRO A 262 -15.35 5.71 -21.79
N PHE A 263 -14.99 5.88 -23.07
CA PHE A 263 -13.99 6.87 -23.49
C PHE A 263 -14.28 8.30 -22.99
N PRO A 264 -15.52 8.84 -23.08
CA PRO A 264 -15.82 10.19 -22.58
C PRO A 264 -15.52 10.37 -21.09
N ASP A 265 -15.82 9.36 -20.27
CA ASP A 265 -15.61 9.42 -18.82
C ASP A 265 -14.12 9.34 -18.47
N ARG A 266 -13.34 8.58 -19.23
CA ARG A 266 -11.87 8.58 -19.14
C ARG A 266 -11.29 9.93 -19.54
N LEU A 267 -11.77 10.52 -20.63
CA LEU A 267 -11.33 11.84 -21.09
C LEU A 267 -11.65 12.94 -20.07
N LYS A 268 -12.86 12.98 -19.52
CA LYS A 268 -13.24 13.92 -18.44
C LYS A 268 -12.33 13.79 -17.21
N ARG A 269 -12.01 12.56 -16.79
CA ARG A 269 -11.07 12.31 -15.68
C ARG A 269 -9.67 12.85 -15.99
N LEU A 270 -9.18 12.65 -17.21
CA LEU A 270 -7.88 13.18 -17.61
C LEU A 270 -7.86 14.71 -17.58
N LEU A 271 -8.91 15.36 -18.09
CA LEU A 271 -9.01 16.82 -18.06
C LEU A 271 -9.04 17.37 -16.63
N ALA A 272 -9.81 16.72 -15.74
CA ALA A 272 -9.83 17.07 -14.32
C ALA A 272 -8.45 16.91 -13.66
N ALA A 273 -7.74 15.80 -13.93
CA ALA A 273 -6.39 15.57 -13.42
C ALA A 273 -5.36 16.59 -13.94
N ARG A 274 -5.61 17.15 -15.13
CA ARG A 274 -4.80 18.17 -15.79
C ARG A 274 -5.18 19.60 -15.40
N GLY A 275 -6.29 19.81 -14.69
CA GLY A 275 -6.86 21.14 -14.50
C GLY A 275 -7.25 21.83 -15.81
N LEU A 276 -7.54 21.05 -16.86
CA LEU A 276 -7.95 21.57 -18.17
C LEU A 276 -9.47 21.60 -18.28
N THR A 277 -10.00 22.64 -18.90
CA THR A 277 -11.39 22.70 -19.35
C THR A 277 -11.49 22.22 -20.79
N PRO A 278 -12.67 21.76 -21.25
CA PRO A 278 -12.88 21.43 -22.67
C PRO A 278 -12.52 22.58 -23.62
N ALA A 279 -12.91 23.81 -23.26
CA ALA A 279 -12.53 25.02 -24.00
C ALA A 279 -11.02 25.25 -24.03
N GLY A 280 -10.32 25.09 -22.89
CA GLY A 280 -8.86 25.23 -22.81
C GLY A 280 -8.13 24.14 -23.60
N LEU A 281 -8.67 22.93 -23.66
CA LEU A 281 -8.17 21.86 -24.52
C LEU A 281 -8.31 22.22 -26.00
N ALA A 282 -9.49 22.71 -26.41
CA ALA A 282 -9.75 23.10 -27.80
C ALA A 282 -8.80 24.21 -28.27
N GLU A 283 -8.60 25.22 -27.42
CA GLU A 283 -7.65 26.31 -27.65
C GLU A 283 -6.22 25.77 -27.80
N THR A 284 -5.76 24.93 -26.87
CA THR A 284 -4.40 24.37 -26.88
C THR A 284 -4.15 23.48 -28.10
N ALA A 285 -5.14 22.70 -28.52
CA ALA A 285 -5.05 21.81 -29.68
C ALA A 285 -5.30 22.52 -31.02
N GLY A 286 -5.84 23.75 -31.00
CA GLY A 286 -6.31 24.46 -32.19
C GLY A 286 -7.48 23.76 -32.88
N THR A 287 -8.37 23.12 -32.12
CA THR A 287 -9.55 22.41 -32.63
C THR A 287 -10.84 23.21 -32.41
N PRO A 288 -11.91 22.97 -33.18
CA PRO A 288 -13.17 23.69 -32.99
C PRO A 288 -13.75 23.43 -31.58
N PRO A 289 -14.14 24.47 -30.82
CA PRO A 289 -14.65 24.32 -29.45
C PRO A 289 -15.86 23.39 -29.36
N ASP A 290 -16.90 23.63 -30.17
CA ASP A 290 -18.15 22.85 -30.14
C ASP A 290 -17.92 21.36 -30.45
N TRP A 291 -16.95 21.05 -31.32
CA TRP A 291 -16.58 19.68 -31.66
C TRP A 291 -15.82 19.01 -30.51
N THR A 292 -14.90 19.73 -29.89
CA THR A 292 -14.14 19.24 -28.73
C THR A 292 -15.07 18.98 -27.55
N ASP A 293 -16.01 19.90 -27.28
CA ASP A 293 -17.05 19.74 -26.26
C ASP A 293 -17.93 18.51 -26.55
N SER A 294 -18.31 18.29 -27.80
CA SER A 294 -19.09 17.11 -28.21
C SER A 294 -18.34 15.80 -27.90
N ILE A 295 -17.05 15.73 -28.20
CA ILE A 295 -16.21 14.56 -27.88
C ILE A 295 -16.10 14.35 -26.37
N VAL A 296 -15.82 15.41 -25.60
CA VAL A 296 -15.70 15.31 -24.15
C VAL A 296 -17.04 14.91 -23.52
N ALA A 297 -18.16 15.41 -24.04
CA ALA A 297 -19.50 15.07 -23.57
C ALA A 297 -19.91 13.63 -23.92
N GLY A 298 -19.26 13.00 -24.93
CA GLY A 298 -19.67 11.71 -25.48
C GLY A 298 -20.84 11.82 -26.46
N ALA A 299 -21.01 12.97 -27.10
CA ALA A 299 -22.02 13.19 -28.13
C ALA A 299 -21.54 12.66 -29.49
N SER A 300 -22.48 12.17 -30.30
CA SER A 300 -22.19 11.74 -31.68
C SER A 300 -21.72 12.95 -32.50
N THR A 301 -20.53 12.83 -33.10
CA THR A 301 -19.96 13.85 -33.98
C THR A 301 -19.12 13.20 -35.07
N GLU A 302 -18.85 13.94 -36.15
CA GLU A 302 -18.07 13.44 -37.27
C GLU A 302 -16.61 13.15 -36.84
N PRO A 303 -16.04 11.98 -37.17
CA PRO A 303 -14.65 11.66 -36.86
C PRO A 303 -13.67 12.53 -37.67
N ARG A 304 -12.96 13.44 -36.99
CA ARG A 304 -11.91 14.28 -37.59
C ARG A 304 -10.54 13.81 -37.13
N ILE A 305 -9.93 12.90 -37.87
CA ILE A 305 -8.68 12.23 -37.46
C ILE A 305 -7.54 13.23 -37.17
N GLU A 306 -7.40 14.26 -38.01
CA GLU A 306 -6.38 15.30 -37.79
C GLU A 306 -6.60 16.07 -36.48
N ASP A 307 -7.86 16.36 -36.16
CA ASP A 307 -8.22 17.05 -34.91
C ASP A 307 -7.99 16.14 -33.70
N LEU A 308 -8.29 14.83 -33.80
CA LEU A 308 -7.99 13.85 -32.76
C LEU A 308 -6.48 13.72 -32.50
N VAL A 309 -5.65 13.75 -33.54
CA VAL A 309 -4.19 13.74 -33.40
C VAL A 309 -3.70 15.01 -32.71
N ARG A 310 -4.31 16.16 -32.99
CA ARG A 310 -3.98 17.43 -32.33
C ARG A 310 -4.39 17.43 -30.86
N LEU A 311 -5.58 16.93 -30.52
CA LEU A 311 -6.02 16.72 -29.13
C LEU A 311 -5.06 15.81 -28.38
N ALA A 312 -4.63 14.70 -28.99
CA ALA A 312 -3.71 13.76 -28.36
C ALA A 312 -2.36 14.42 -28.01
N ARG A 313 -1.82 15.24 -28.91
CA ARG A 313 -0.59 16.01 -28.65
C ARG A 313 -0.78 17.04 -27.53
N ALA A 314 -1.91 17.74 -27.50
CA ALA A 314 -2.23 18.69 -26.44
C ALA A 314 -2.36 18.02 -25.06
N LEU A 315 -2.77 16.75 -25.04
CA LEU A 315 -2.87 15.92 -23.83
C LEU A 315 -1.57 15.18 -23.48
N ASP A 316 -0.53 15.33 -24.29
CA ASP A 316 0.75 14.62 -24.18
C ASP A 316 0.60 13.08 -24.22
N CYS A 317 -0.29 12.55 -25.09
CA CYS A 317 -0.52 11.11 -25.22
C CYS A 317 -0.21 10.58 -26.63
N ALA A 318 -0.06 9.26 -26.75
CA ALA A 318 0.26 8.60 -28.01
C ALA A 318 -0.85 8.81 -29.07
N PRO A 319 -0.61 9.57 -30.17
CA PRO A 319 -1.68 10.02 -31.06
C PRO A 319 -2.47 8.89 -31.72
N GLY A 320 -1.79 7.82 -32.14
CA GLY A 320 -2.44 6.68 -32.77
C GLY A 320 -3.40 5.95 -31.84
N ARG A 321 -3.01 5.74 -30.57
CA ARG A 321 -3.87 5.06 -29.58
C ARG A 321 -5.04 5.93 -29.16
N PHE A 322 -4.80 7.23 -28.96
CA PHE A 322 -5.87 8.18 -28.63
C PHE A 322 -6.92 8.23 -29.74
N ALA A 323 -6.47 8.42 -30.99
CA ALA A 323 -7.35 8.51 -32.14
C ALA A 323 -8.13 7.20 -32.34
N ALA A 324 -7.50 6.03 -32.16
CA ALA A 324 -8.19 4.75 -32.24
C ALA A 324 -9.33 4.63 -31.22
N LEU A 325 -9.08 4.92 -29.93
CA LEU A 325 -10.12 4.88 -28.90
C LEU A 325 -11.26 5.87 -29.15
N ALA A 326 -10.93 7.08 -29.60
CA ALA A 326 -11.93 8.10 -29.88
C ALA A 326 -12.79 7.71 -31.10
N VAL A 327 -12.18 7.21 -32.18
CA VAL A 327 -12.90 6.73 -33.36
C VAL A 327 -13.79 5.53 -33.03
N GLU A 328 -13.26 4.57 -32.26
CA GLU A 328 -14.05 3.42 -31.80
C GLU A 328 -15.32 3.89 -31.08
N HIS A 329 -15.20 4.86 -30.17
CA HIS A 329 -16.34 5.44 -29.47
C HIS A 329 -17.31 6.19 -30.41
N LEU A 330 -16.82 6.95 -31.39
CA LEU A 330 -17.66 7.72 -32.31
C LEU A 330 -18.43 6.85 -33.33
N LEU A 331 -17.99 5.60 -33.53
CA LEU A 331 -18.60 4.65 -34.47
C LEU A 331 -19.59 3.67 -33.80
N THR A 332 -19.58 3.58 -32.46
CA THR A 332 -20.52 2.78 -31.66
C THR A 332 -21.71 3.59 -31.19
#